data_AF-A0A928XZQ0-F1
#
_entry.id   AF-A0A928XZQ0-F1
#
_cell.length_a   1.000
_cell.length_b   1.000
_cell.length_c   1.000
_cell.angle_alpha   90.00
_cell.angle_beta   90.00
_cell.angle_gamma   90.00
#
_symmetry.space_group_name_H-M   'P 1'
#
loop_
_entity.id
_entity.type
_entity.pdbx_description
1 polymer ?
#
loop_
_entity_poly.entity_id
_entity_poly.type
_entity_poly.pdbx_seq_one_letter_code
_entity_poly.pdbx_strand_id
1 'polypeptide(L)'
;MPRPAHEHGSALARDRILSTITALPPLPAVALRVMQVAQDPRSSAAQLALVVSADPALSARMLRVANSAAYRRSREVTSVQEALVVLGFVQARNIAISTAITGAYPADSLHALFRIDAFWRHSLAVAFRASDLAGQAKRLDVPSAFTAGVLHNIGRMAMFHADPAGLDQAIAEAIRSERSIEEVERELLGYDHAELGGLLAEQWNLPADIAAAISQHHQQAEDGQVTLASVVAEADRFCVSHGILPGYVVPGAPGTLDAPDGTVTRVLKQVDTLMALITQEPAGVHLVA
;
A
#
# COMPACT_ATOMS: atom_id res chain seq x y z
N MET A 1 7.26 -46.97 -4.89
CA MET A 1 8.08 -46.22 -3.91
C MET A 1 7.23 -45.10 -3.34
N PRO A 2 7.12 -44.94 -2.01
CA PRO A 2 6.41 -43.80 -1.44
C PRO A 2 7.26 -42.54 -1.67
N ARG A 3 6.65 -41.49 -2.23
CA ARG A 3 7.24 -40.15 -2.33
C ARG A 3 7.52 -39.61 -0.91
N PRO A 4 8.66 -38.94 -0.66
CA PRO A 4 8.96 -38.41 0.67
C PRO A 4 7.90 -37.38 1.12
N ALA A 5 7.51 -37.44 2.40
CA ALA A 5 6.46 -36.61 3.01
C ALA A 5 6.72 -35.09 2.92
N HIS A 6 7.97 -34.67 2.73
CA HIS A 6 8.33 -33.26 2.54
C HIS A 6 7.87 -32.68 1.19
N GLU A 7 7.74 -33.49 0.14
CA GLU A 7 7.24 -33.01 -1.17
C GLU A 7 5.74 -32.70 -1.15
N HIS A 8 4.96 -33.42 -0.34
CA HIS A 8 3.51 -33.23 -0.24
C HIS A 8 3.13 -31.97 0.55
N GLY A 9 3.89 -31.63 1.62
CA GLY A 9 3.68 -30.40 2.38
C GLY A 9 3.96 -29.13 1.56
N SER A 10 5.02 -29.15 0.75
CA SER A 10 5.39 -28.04 -0.15
C SER A 10 4.41 -27.86 -1.31
N ALA A 11 3.92 -28.96 -1.91
CA ALA A 11 2.92 -28.89 -2.97
C ALA A 11 1.58 -28.33 -2.47
N LEU A 12 1.11 -28.75 -1.29
CA LEU A 12 -0.12 -28.24 -0.67
C LEU A 12 -0.02 -26.78 -0.22
N ALA A 13 1.17 -26.32 0.19
CA ALA A 13 1.42 -24.92 0.49
C ALA A 13 1.37 -24.06 -0.79
N ARG A 14 1.99 -24.54 -1.87
CA ARG A 14 1.98 -23.88 -3.18
C ARG A 14 0.58 -23.78 -3.77
N ASP A 15 -0.22 -24.85 -3.71
CA ASP A 15 -1.59 -24.85 -4.21
C ASP A 15 -2.47 -23.86 -3.45
N ARG A 16 -2.27 -23.75 -2.13
CA ARG A 16 -2.94 -22.74 -1.30
C ARG A 16 -2.54 -21.32 -1.70
N ILE A 17 -1.25 -21.04 -1.85
CA ILE A 17 -0.76 -19.73 -2.31
C ILE A 17 -1.40 -19.35 -3.65
N LEU A 18 -1.38 -20.26 -4.63
CA LEU A 18 -1.97 -20.02 -5.95
C LEU A 18 -3.46 -19.72 -5.86
N SER A 19 -4.20 -20.50 -5.05
CA SER A 19 -5.63 -20.26 -4.85
C SER A 19 -5.92 -18.87 -4.25
N THR A 20 -5.14 -18.45 -3.26
CA THR A 20 -5.27 -17.14 -2.62
C THR A 20 -4.93 -16.01 -3.58
N ILE A 21 -3.88 -16.16 -4.39
CA ILE A 21 -3.51 -15.18 -5.42
C ILE A 21 -4.66 -15.00 -6.42
N THR A 22 -5.31 -16.09 -6.86
CA THR A 22 -6.42 -16.01 -7.82
C THR A 22 -7.70 -15.41 -7.25
N ALA A 23 -7.85 -15.35 -5.92
CA ALA A 23 -9.00 -14.74 -5.27
C ALA A 23 -8.96 -13.21 -5.27
N LEU A 24 -7.76 -12.62 -5.31
CA LEU A 24 -7.60 -11.17 -5.41
C LEU A 24 -7.96 -10.71 -6.84
N PRO A 25 -8.90 -9.76 -7.02
CA PRO A 25 -9.14 -9.17 -8.32
C PRO A 25 -7.84 -8.61 -8.91
N PRO A 26 -7.54 -8.84 -10.20
CA PRO A 26 -6.30 -8.34 -10.79
C PRO A 26 -6.28 -6.81 -10.77
N LEU A 27 -5.08 -6.24 -10.61
CA LEU A 27 -4.92 -4.79 -10.72
C LEU A 27 -5.41 -4.31 -12.09
N PRO A 28 -6.19 -3.20 -12.14
CA PRO A 28 -6.59 -2.59 -13.40
C PRO A 28 -5.37 -2.27 -14.26
N ALA A 29 -5.49 -2.46 -15.58
CA ALA A 29 -4.38 -2.19 -16.52
C ALA A 29 -3.82 -0.77 -16.38
N VAL A 30 -4.68 0.20 -16.04
CA VAL A 30 -4.25 1.58 -15.79
C VAL A 30 -3.37 1.71 -14.54
N ALA A 31 -3.62 0.95 -13.48
CA ALA A 31 -2.78 0.95 -12.27
C ALA A 31 -1.38 0.44 -12.59
N LEU A 32 -1.29 -0.70 -13.29
CA LEU A 32 -0.02 -1.25 -13.75
C LEU A 32 0.71 -0.26 -14.67
N ARG A 33 -0.01 0.40 -15.57
CA ARG A 33 0.59 1.37 -16.49
C ARG A 33 1.10 2.63 -15.78
N VAL A 34 0.37 3.12 -14.78
CA VAL A 34 0.80 4.22 -13.92
C VAL A 34 2.08 3.84 -13.19
N MET A 35 2.14 2.63 -12.62
CA MET A 35 3.34 2.14 -11.91
C MET A 35 4.55 2.01 -12.83
N GLN A 36 4.37 1.48 -14.04
CA GLN A 36 5.43 1.40 -15.05
C GLN A 36 5.99 2.78 -15.42
N VAL A 37 5.10 3.76 -15.69
CA VAL A 37 5.54 5.13 -16.02
C VAL A 37 6.17 5.81 -14.81
N ALA A 38 5.66 5.55 -13.61
CA ALA A 38 6.17 6.08 -12.36
C ALA A 38 7.59 5.61 -12.02
N GLN A 39 7.92 4.37 -12.41
CA GLN A 39 9.19 3.70 -12.10
C GLN A 39 10.25 3.86 -13.20
N ASP A 40 9.88 4.21 -14.45
CA ASP A 40 10.87 4.45 -15.50
C ASP A 40 11.54 5.83 -15.27
N PRO A 41 12.86 5.89 -14.98
CA PRO A 41 13.58 7.15 -14.74
C PRO A 41 13.62 8.07 -15.96
N ARG A 42 13.26 7.57 -17.15
CA ARG A 42 13.16 8.36 -18.40
C ARG A 42 11.75 8.88 -18.64
N SER A 43 10.79 8.52 -17.79
CA SER A 43 9.41 8.97 -17.94
C SER A 43 9.26 10.46 -17.68
N SER A 44 8.43 11.08 -18.49
CA SER A 44 8.07 12.49 -18.39
C SER A 44 6.71 12.69 -17.73
N ALA A 45 6.47 13.90 -17.22
CA ALA A 45 5.15 14.33 -16.79
C ALA A 45 4.10 14.16 -17.91
N ALA A 46 4.47 14.38 -19.17
CA ALA A 46 3.57 14.20 -20.31
C ALA A 46 3.12 12.73 -20.46
N GLN A 47 4.02 11.77 -20.28
CA GLN A 47 3.66 10.34 -20.32
C GLN A 47 2.74 9.96 -19.17
N LEU A 48 2.99 10.46 -17.96
CA LEU A 48 2.09 10.22 -16.83
C LEU A 48 0.72 10.84 -17.08
N ALA A 49 0.67 12.06 -17.63
CA ALA A 49 -0.58 12.72 -18.00
C ALA A 49 -1.38 11.89 -19.01
N LEU A 50 -0.74 11.31 -20.03
CA LEU A 50 -1.40 10.46 -21.02
C LEU A 50 -2.07 9.24 -20.38
N VAL A 51 -1.36 8.55 -19.48
CA VAL A 51 -1.89 7.37 -18.80
C VAL A 51 -3.05 7.74 -17.89
N VAL A 52 -2.89 8.79 -17.09
CA VAL A 52 -3.95 9.26 -16.18
C VAL A 52 -5.18 9.74 -16.97
N SER A 53 -4.98 10.45 -18.09
CA SER A 53 -6.06 10.97 -18.94
C SER A 53 -6.88 9.88 -19.62
N ALA A 54 -6.32 8.67 -19.77
CA ALA A 54 -7.04 7.53 -20.35
C ALA A 54 -8.08 6.93 -19.39
N ASP A 55 -8.00 7.24 -18.09
CA ASP A 55 -8.94 6.77 -17.08
C ASP A 55 -9.72 7.96 -16.47
N PRO A 56 -11.04 8.05 -16.72
CA PRO A 56 -11.85 9.16 -16.20
C PRO A 56 -11.85 9.26 -14.68
N ALA A 57 -11.78 8.15 -13.95
CA ALA A 57 -11.83 8.14 -12.50
C ALA A 57 -10.51 8.64 -11.88
N LEU A 58 -9.36 8.27 -12.46
CA LEU A 58 -8.03 8.80 -12.09
C LEU A 58 -7.90 10.27 -12.48
N SER A 59 -8.38 10.64 -13.66
CA SER A 59 -8.40 12.04 -14.12
C SER A 59 -9.19 12.92 -13.17
N ALA A 60 -10.41 12.52 -12.83
CA ALA A 60 -11.27 13.26 -11.90
C ALA A 60 -10.61 13.40 -10.52
N ARG A 61 -9.98 12.33 -10.02
CA ARG A 61 -9.28 12.36 -8.73
C ARG A 61 -8.05 13.28 -8.76
N MET A 62 -7.23 13.20 -9.81
CA MET A 62 -6.08 14.09 -10.01
C MET A 62 -6.49 15.58 -10.03
N LEU A 63 -7.55 15.90 -10.79
CA LEU A 63 -8.09 17.25 -10.87
C LEU A 63 -8.60 17.74 -9.52
N ARG A 64 -9.29 16.89 -8.75
CA ARG A 64 -9.73 17.23 -7.39
C ARG A 64 -8.56 17.55 -6.48
N VAL A 65 -7.47 16.77 -6.54
CA VAL A 65 -6.28 17.03 -5.71
C VAL A 65 -5.67 18.38 -6.05
N ALA A 66 -5.43 18.63 -7.34
CA ALA A 66 -4.85 19.89 -7.81
C ALA A 66 -5.71 21.12 -7.46
N ASN A 67 -7.02 20.91 -7.31
CA ASN A 67 -7.99 21.94 -6.94
C ASN A 67 -8.26 22.05 -5.43
N SER A 68 -7.68 21.20 -4.59
CA SER A 68 -7.87 21.25 -3.15
C SER A 68 -7.23 22.50 -2.53
N ALA A 69 -7.68 22.90 -1.33
CA ALA A 69 -7.17 24.07 -0.61
C ALA A 69 -5.64 24.04 -0.36
N ALA A 70 -5.05 22.84 -0.38
CA ALA A 70 -3.59 22.67 -0.24
C ALA A 70 -2.81 23.15 -1.47
N TYR A 71 -3.40 23.05 -2.68
CA TYR A 71 -2.70 23.26 -3.95
C TYR A 71 -3.26 24.41 -4.79
N ARG A 72 -4.57 24.71 -4.68
CA ARG A 72 -5.23 25.77 -5.46
C ARG A 72 -4.83 27.15 -4.93
N ARG A 73 -4.19 27.97 -5.78
CA ARG A 73 -3.67 29.31 -5.40
C ARG A 73 -4.38 30.50 -6.04
N SER A 74 -5.00 30.36 -7.23
CA SER A 74 -5.58 31.51 -7.93
C SER A 74 -6.62 31.18 -9.02
N ARG A 75 -6.47 30.06 -9.73
CA ARG A 75 -7.43 29.61 -10.76
C ARG A 75 -7.74 28.12 -10.63
N GLU A 76 -8.91 27.75 -11.14
CA GLU A 76 -9.30 26.34 -11.26
C GLU A 76 -8.43 25.61 -12.29
N VAL A 77 -8.03 24.39 -11.94
CA VAL A 77 -7.30 23.45 -12.78
C VAL A 77 -8.31 22.59 -13.53
N THR A 78 -8.27 22.58 -14.86
CA THR A 78 -9.31 21.92 -15.68
C THR A 78 -8.78 20.76 -16.53
N SER A 79 -7.47 20.52 -16.54
CA SER A 79 -6.85 19.40 -17.27
C SER A 79 -5.82 18.66 -16.43
N VAL A 80 -5.58 17.38 -16.75
CA VAL A 80 -4.58 16.54 -16.09
C VAL A 80 -3.18 17.14 -16.26
N GLN A 81 -2.87 17.71 -17.42
CA GLN A 81 -1.60 18.37 -17.70
C GLN A 81 -1.38 19.55 -16.75
N GLU A 82 -2.40 20.41 -16.57
CA GLU A 82 -2.33 21.50 -15.60
C GLU A 82 -2.20 20.99 -14.16
N ALA A 83 -2.91 19.90 -13.81
CA ALA A 83 -2.78 19.28 -12.50
C ALA A 83 -1.34 18.81 -12.24
N LEU A 84 -0.67 18.23 -13.23
CA LEU A 84 0.73 17.83 -13.11
C LEU A 84 1.68 19.03 -12.95
N VAL A 85 1.39 20.18 -13.55
CA VAL A 85 2.17 21.41 -13.33
C VAL A 85 1.99 21.93 -11.91
N VAL A 86 0.76 21.95 -11.39
CA VAL A 86 0.45 22.45 -10.05
C VAL A 86 0.97 21.54 -8.95
N LEU A 87 0.81 20.22 -9.11
CA LEU A 87 1.22 19.22 -8.12
C LEU A 87 2.72 18.91 -8.19
N GLY A 88 3.31 19.04 -9.39
CA GLY A 88 4.62 18.49 -9.70
C GLY A 88 4.58 16.98 -9.95
N PHE A 89 5.59 16.49 -10.68
CA PHE A 89 5.64 15.10 -11.15
C PHE A 89 5.58 14.06 -10.01
N VAL A 90 6.35 14.27 -8.95
CA VAL A 90 6.43 13.33 -7.81
C VAL A 90 5.08 13.17 -7.12
N GLN A 91 4.39 14.28 -6.82
CA GLN A 91 3.10 14.21 -6.13
C GLN A 91 2.02 13.64 -7.04
N ALA A 92 1.95 14.09 -8.30
CA ALA A 92 1.00 13.54 -9.26
C ALA A 92 1.18 12.02 -9.43
N ARG A 93 2.42 11.54 -9.51
CA ARG A 93 2.74 10.11 -9.58
C ARG A 93 2.25 9.35 -8.34
N ASN A 94 2.57 9.85 -7.15
CA ASN A 94 2.17 9.21 -5.90
C ASN A 94 0.64 9.17 -5.76
N ILE A 95 -0.06 10.23 -6.16
CA ILE A 95 -1.53 10.28 -6.23
C ILE A 95 -2.05 9.25 -7.22
N ALA A 96 -1.49 9.18 -8.43
CA ALA A 96 -1.94 8.26 -9.46
C ALA A 96 -1.78 6.79 -9.02
N ILE A 97 -0.62 6.42 -8.47
CA ILE A 97 -0.36 5.06 -7.93
C ILE A 97 -1.38 4.74 -6.83
N SER A 98 -1.45 5.60 -5.82
CA SER A 98 -2.29 5.37 -4.65
C SER A 98 -3.75 5.23 -5.04
N THR A 99 -4.22 6.11 -5.93
CA THR A 99 -5.60 6.10 -6.40
C THR A 99 -5.92 4.86 -7.24
N ALA A 100 -5.01 4.46 -8.12
CA ALA A 100 -5.24 3.33 -9.00
C ALA A 100 -5.26 2.00 -8.24
N ILE A 101 -4.42 1.87 -7.20
CA ILE A 101 -4.35 0.68 -6.36
C ILE A 101 -5.52 0.64 -5.37
N THR A 102 -5.76 1.70 -4.61
CA THR A 102 -6.85 1.75 -3.61
C THR A 102 -8.23 1.66 -4.26
N GLY A 103 -8.42 2.29 -5.42
CA GLY A 103 -9.67 2.21 -6.19
C GLY A 103 -9.96 0.84 -6.78
N ALA A 104 -8.98 -0.05 -6.88
CA ALA A 104 -9.18 -1.43 -7.30
C ALA A 104 -9.80 -2.30 -6.19
N TYR A 105 -9.68 -1.88 -4.93
CA TYR A 105 -10.12 -2.64 -3.76
C TYR A 105 -10.93 -1.72 -2.81
N PRO A 106 -12.16 -1.34 -3.20
CA PRO A 106 -12.99 -0.42 -2.43
C PRO A 106 -13.44 -1.05 -1.09
N ALA A 107 -13.75 -0.18 -0.14
CA ALA A 107 -14.11 -0.55 1.23
C ALA A 107 -15.57 -1.06 1.34
N ASP A 108 -15.91 -2.14 0.65
CA ASP A 108 -17.30 -2.65 0.59
C ASP A 108 -17.53 -3.91 1.43
N SER A 109 -16.58 -4.27 2.30
CA SER A 109 -16.60 -5.52 3.04
C SER A 109 -16.61 -5.24 4.55
N LEU A 110 -17.79 -5.27 5.17
CA LEU A 110 -17.97 -5.21 6.62
C LEU A 110 -17.44 -6.50 7.25
N HIS A 111 -16.16 -6.54 7.60
CA HIS A 111 -15.57 -7.57 8.45
C HIS A 111 -15.20 -7.00 9.82
N ALA A 112 -15.06 -7.89 10.81
CA ALA A 112 -15.05 -7.48 12.21
C ALA A 112 -13.71 -6.87 12.63
N LEU A 113 -12.58 -7.50 12.25
CA LEU A 113 -11.25 -7.04 12.69
C LEU A 113 -10.47 -6.36 11.56
N PHE A 114 -10.43 -6.94 10.35
CA PHE A 114 -9.74 -6.32 9.22
C PHE A 114 -10.56 -5.21 8.56
N ARG A 115 -9.97 -4.02 8.44
CA ARG A 115 -10.57 -2.79 7.92
C ARG A 115 -9.73 -2.23 6.76
N ILE A 116 -10.32 -2.26 5.57
CA ILE A 116 -9.69 -1.78 4.31
C ILE A 116 -9.22 -0.32 4.41
N ASP A 117 -9.98 0.57 5.05
CA ASP A 117 -9.57 1.98 5.24
C ASP A 117 -8.31 2.09 6.10
N ALA A 118 -8.26 1.37 7.23
CA ALA A 118 -7.09 1.34 8.11
C ALA A 118 -5.88 0.73 7.39
N PHE A 119 -6.10 -0.30 6.56
CA PHE A 119 -5.07 -0.94 5.75
C PHE A 119 -4.43 0.05 4.76
N TRP A 120 -5.25 0.79 4.01
CA TRP A 120 -4.74 1.77 3.06
C TRP A 120 -4.07 2.96 3.75
N ARG A 121 -4.63 3.44 4.87
CA ARG A 121 -4.01 4.48 5.70
C ARG A 121 -2.60 4.08 6.14
N HIS A 122 -2.45 2.86 6.65
CA HIS A 122 -1.15 2.33 7.04
C HIS A 122 -0.20 2.21 5.85
N SER A 123 -0.65 1.61 4.74
CA SER A 123 0.16 1.44 3.53
C SER A 123 0.68 2.78 2.98
N LEU A 124 -0.16 3.81 2.99
CA LEU A 124 0.26 5.16 2.61
C LEU A 124 1.23 5.79 3.61
N ALA A 125 1.03 5.57 4.91
CA ALA A 125 1.94 6.07 5.93
C ALA A 125 3.35 5.47 5.74
N VAL A 126 3.42 4.15 5.52
CA VAL A 126 4.66 3.44 5.21
C VAL A 126 5.27 3.96 3.91
N ALA A 127 4.47 4.18 2.86
CA ALA A 127 4.96 4.74 1.59
C ALA A 127 5.62 6.12 1.74
N PHE A 128 5.00 7.03 2.50
CA PHE A 128 5.59 8.35 2.77
C PHE A 128 6.86 8.23 3.61
N ARG A 129 6.84 7.42 4.68
CA ARG A 129 8.01 7.25 5.54
C ARG A 129 9.18 6.57 4.82
N ALA A 130 8.91 5.53 4.03
CA ALA A 130 9.91 4.85 3.21
C ALA A 130 10.51 5.80 2.17
N SER A 131 9.70 6.69 1.58
CA SER A 131 10.20 7.72 0.65
C SER A 131 11.15 8.71 1.32
N ASP A 132 10.80 9.17 2.53
CA ASP A 132 11.64 10.08 3.31
C ASP A 132 12.98 9.43 3.67
N LEU A 133 12.96 8.17 4.12
CA LEU A 133 14.15 7.39 4.45
C LEU A 133 15.03 7.12 3.21
N ALA A 134 14.41 6.73 2.09
CA ALA A 134 15.11 6.53 0.83
C ALA A 134 15.78 7.84 0.34
N GLY A 135 15.12 8.99 0.52
CA GLY A 135 15.72 10.29 0.16
C GLY A 135 16.94 10.67 0.99
N GLN A 136 17.03 10.17 2.23
CA GLN A 136 18.20 10.34 3.11
C GLN A 136 19.32 9.35 2.75
N ALA A 137 18.94 8.13 2.38
CA ALA A 137 19.83 7.09 1.87
C ALA A 137 20.16 7.37 0.39
N LYS A 138 21.20 8.18 0.14
CA LYS A 138 21.65 8.70 -1.19
C LYS A 138 21.74 7.72 -2.38
N ARG A 139 21.48 6.43 -2.21
CA ARG A 139 21.57 5.36 -3.23
C ARG A 139 20.26 4.63 -3.51
N LEU A 140 19.16 5.00 -2.86
CA LEU A 140 17.87 4.35 -3.07
C LEU A 140 16.95 5.18 -3.96
N ASP A 141 16.19 4.49 -4.82
CA ASP A 141 15.16 5.09 -5.64
C ASP A 141 13.91 5.41 -4.79
N VAL A 142 13.71 6.70 -4.50
CA VAL A 142 12.54 7.19 -3.75
C VAL A 142 11.19 6.77 -4.37
N PRO A 143 10.97 6.84 -5.71
CA PRO A 143 9.76 6.31 -6.35
C PRO A 143 9.49 4.83 -6.03
N SER A 144 10.53 3.99 -6.07
CA SER A 144 10.42 2.56 -5.75
C SER A 144 10.11 2.35 -4.27
N ALA A 145 10.68 3.16 -3.37
CA ALA A 145 10.38 3.11 -1.93
C ALA A 145 8.92 3.48 -1.64
N PHE A 146 8.39 4.51 -2.31
CA PHE A 146 6.97 4.84 -2.23
C PHE A 146 6.11 3.66 -2.69
N THR A 147 6.42 3.10 -3.86
CA THR A 147 5.62 2.02 -4.45
C THR A 147 5.64 0.75 -3.59
N ALA A 148 6.83 0.34 -3.14
CA ALA A 148 6.98 -0.79 -2.24
C ALA A 148 6.24 -0.56 -0.92
N GLY A 149 6.30 0.66 -0.35
CA GLY A 149 5.53 1.00 0.85
C GLY A 149 4.01 0.92 0.65
N VAL A 150 3.47 1.31 -0.51
CA VAL A 150 2.03 1.15 -0.80
C VAL A 150 1.63 -0.33 -0.89
N LEU A 151 2.54 -1.19 -1.35
CA LEU A 151 2.25 -2.59 -1.69
C LEU A 151 2.74 -3.61 -0.68
N HIS A 152 3.54 -3.23 0.32
CA HIS A 152 4.23 -4.17 1.21
C HIS A 152 3.28 -5.17 1.89
N ASN A 153 2.06 -4.73 2.20
CA ASN A 153 1.03 -5.55 2.83
C ASN A 153 -0.03 -6.08 1.85
N ILE A 154 0.19 -6.02 0.53
CA ILE A 154 -0.82 -6.43 -0.47
C ILE A 154 -1.21 -7.91 -0.38
N GLY A 155 -0.31 -8.77 0.14
CA GLY A 155 -0.64 -10.16 0.43
C GLY A 155 -1.80 -10.31 1.42
N ARG A 156 -1.94 -9.41 2.41
CA ARG A 156 -3.11 -9.41 3.31
C ARG A 156 -4.41 -9.09 2.60
N MET A 157 -4.37 -8.23 1.57
CA MET A 157 -5.55 -7.96 0.76
C MET A 157 -5.98 -9.23 -0.01
N ALA A 158 -5.03 -10.02 -0.51
CA ALA A 158 -5.33 -11.31 -1.13
C ALA A 158 -5.85 -12.34 -0.13
N MET A 159 -5.24 -12.46 1.05
CA MET A 159 -5.75 -13.29 2.15
C MET A 159 -7.17 -12.90 2.52
N PHE A 160 -7.44 -11.59 2.63
CA PHE A 160 -8.76 -11.07 2.94
C PHE A 160 -9.80 -11.42 1.87
N HIS A 161 -9.47 -11.31 0.58
CA HIS A 161 -10.41 -11.70 -0.49
C HIS A 161 -10.64 -13.22 -0.56
N ALA A 162 -9.63 -14.01 -0.20
CA ALA A 162 -9.72 -15.48 -0.21
C ALA A 162 -10.50 -16.03 0.99
N ASP A 163 -10.18 -15.56 2.19
CA ASP A 163 -10.79 -16.01 3.44
C ASP A 163 -10.74 -14.90 4.51
N PRO A 164 -11.73 -13.98 4.51
CA PRO A 164 -11.80 -12.91 5.50
C PRO A 164 -11.86 -13.42 6.94
N ALA A 165 -12.54 -14.55 7.17
CA ALA A 165 -12.71 -15.12 8.51
C ALA A 165 -11.40 -15.73 9.01
N GLY A 166 -10.66 -16.43 8.14
CA GLY A 166 -9.32 -16.94 8.44
C GLY A 166 -8.32 -15.82 8.76
N LEU A 167 -8.38 -14.69 8.04
CA LEU A 167 -7.55 -13.53 8.35
C LEU A 167 -7.91 -12.92 9.72
N ASP A 168 -9.20 -12.71 10.00
CA ASP A 168 -9.66 -12.20 11.30
C ASP A 168 -9.22 -13.14 12.45
N GLN A 169 -9.26 -14.46 12.24
CA GLN A 169 -8.77 -15.45 13.21
C GLN A 169 -7.26 -15.34 13.44
N ALA A 170 -6.46 -15.20 12.38
CA ALA A 170 -5.01 -15.03 12.50
C ALA A 170 -4.66 -13.74 13.27
N ILE A 171 -5.35 -12.63 12.97
CA ILE A 171 -5.18 -11.36 13.69
C ILE A 171 -5.53 -11.52 15.17
N ALA A 172 -6.68 -12.12 15.48
CA ALA A 172 -7.11 -12.34 16.86
C ALA A 172 -6.13 -13.22 17.64
N GLU A 173 -5.61 -14.29 17.02
CA GLU A 173 -4.65 -15.18 17.63
C GLU A 173 -3.30 -14.52 17.87
N ALA A 174 -2.79 -13.72 16.93
CA ALA A 174 -1.56 -12.97 17.11
C ALA A 174 -1.65 -11.98 18.28
N ILE A 175 -2.76 -11.25 18.38
CA ILE A 175 -3.04 -10.34 19.50
C ILE A 175 -3.12 -11.12 20.82
N ARG A 176 -3.87 -12.23 20.86
CA ARG A 176 -4.10 -13.03 22.07
C ARG A 176 -2.83 -13.71 22.58
N SER A 177 -1.97 -14.16 21.67
CA SER A 177 -0.74 -14.91 21.98
C SER A 177 0.51 -14.04 22.09
N GLU A 178 0.40 -12.74 21.80
CA GLU A 178 1.52 -11.78 21.75
C GLU A 178 2.65 -12.23 20.80
N ARG A 179 2.28 -12.94 19.73
CA ARG A 179 3.20 -13.43 18.70
C ARG A 179 3.19 -12.51 17.49
N SER A 180 4.24 -12.62 16.68
CA SER A 180 4.26 -11.96 15.38
C SER A 180 3.12 -12.53 14.52
N ILE A 181 2.45 -11.65 13.79
CA ILE A 181 1.35 -12.04 12.90
C ILE A 181 1.85 -12.95 11.77
N GLU A 182 3.09 -12.77 11.30
CA GLU A 182 3.71 -13.63 10.30
C GLU A 182 3.88 -15.07 10.82
N GLU A 183 4.25 -15.24 12.08
CA GLU A 183 4.35 -16.56 12.70
C GLU A 183 2.98 -17.26 12.77
N VAL A 184 1.94 -16.52 13.13
CA VAL A 184 0.57 -17.04 13.22
C VAL A 184 -0.01 -17.34 11.84
N GLU A 185 0.21 -16.49 10.84
CA GLU A 185 -0.19 -16.73 9.45
C GLU A 185 0.48 -17.99 8.90
N ARG A 186 1.80 -18.17 9.10
CA ARG A 186 2.51 -19.39 8.66
C ARG A 186 1.96 -20.65 9.34
N GLU A 187 1.62 -20.57 10.62
CA GLU A 187 1.06 -21.70 11.36
C GLU A 187 -0.35 -22.08 10.90
N LEU A 188 -1.24 -21.09 10.71
CA LEU A 188 -2.65 -21.33 10.39
C LEU A 188 -2.89 -21.53 8.88
N LEU A 189 -2.17 -20.78 8.03
CA LEU A 189 -2.42 -20.68 6.59
C LEU A 189 -1.36 -21.41 5.76
N GLY A 190 -0.15 -21.60 6.30
CA GLY A 190 0.98 -22.26 5.63
C GLY A 190 1.87 -21.32 4.82
N TYR A 191 1.61 -20.01 4.86
CA TYR A 191 2.37 -18.92 4.26
C TYR A 191 2.07 -17.63 5.04
N ASP A 192 2.90 -16.60 4.90
CA ASP A 192 2.61 -15.26 5.43
C ASP A 192 2.30 -14.25 4.32
N HIS A 193 1.84 -13.07 4.73
CA HIS A 193 1.43 -12.02 3.81
C HIS A 193 2.60 -11.41 3.04
N ALA A 194 3.82 -11.45 3.56
CA ALA A 194 4.99 -10.93 2.87
C ALA A 194 5.37 -11.85 1.72
N GLU A 195 5.46 -13.16 1.97
CA GLU A 195 5.69 -14.18 0.93
C GLU A 195 4.64 -14.08 -0.18
N LEU A 196 3.36 -14.06 0.20
CA LEU A 196 2.25 -13.96 -0.75
C LEU A 196 2.30 -12.63 -1.54
N GLY A 197 2.61 -11.52 -0.88
CA GLY A 197 2.74 -10.21 -1.50
C GLY A 197 3.88 -10.14 -2.51
N GLY A 198 5.03 -10.76 -2.21
CA GLY A 198 6.16 -10.86 -3.13
C GLY A 198 5.80 -11.61 -4.41
N LEU A 199 5.13 -12.76 -4.27
CA LEU A 199 4.66 -13.56 -5.41
C LEU A 199 3.61 -12.81 -6.26
N LEU A 200 2.72 -12.04 -5.62
CA LEU A 200 1.80 -11.15 -6.34
C LEU A 200 2.54 -10.09 -7.14
N ALA A 201 3.56 -9.46 -6.55
CA ALA A 201 4.38 -8.45 -7.22
C ALA A 201 5.13 -9.03 -8.43
N GLU A 202 5.67 -10.25 -8.31
CA GLU A 202 6.28 -10.98 -9.42
C GLU A 202 5.26 -11.28 -10.53
N GLN A 203 4.06 -11.77 -10.17
CA GLN A 203 2.98 -12.04 -11.13
C GLN A 203 2.53 -10.78 -11.88
N TRP A 204 2.58 -9.62 -11.22
CA TRP A 204 2.31 -8.32 -11.83
C TRP A 204 3.48 -7.76 -12.66
N ASN A 205 4.58 -8.50 -12.77
CA ASN A 205 5.82 -8.09 -13.43
C ASN A 205 6.39 -6.77 -12.87
N LEU A 206 6.30 -6.58 -11.55
CA LEU A 206 6.95 -5.46 -10.90
C LEU A 206 8.47 -5.67 -10.84
N PRO A 207 9.26 -4.58 -10.74
CA PRO A 207 10.70 -4.66 -10.53
C PRO A 207 11.09 -5.59 -9.38
N ALA A 208 12.16 -6.36 -9.56
CA ALA A 208 12.59 -7.39 -8.62
C ALA A 208 12.97 -6.82 -7.24
N ASP A 209 13.48 -5.59 -7.17
CA ASP A 209 13.76 -4.89 -5.93
C ASP A 209 12.48 -4.53 -5.15
N ILE A 210 11.40 -4.17 -5.83
CA ILE A 210 10.08 -3.96 -5.23
C ILE A 210 9.48 -5.28 -4.74
N ALA A 211 9.54 -6.34 -5.54
CA ALA A 211 9.08 -7.66 -5.12
C ALA A 211 9.87 -8.20 -3.91
N ALA A 212 11.19 -7.99 -3.89
CA ALA A 212 12.05 -8.29 -2.75
C ALA A 212 11.69 -7.44 -1.53
N ALA A 213 11.46 -6.14 -1.71
CA ALA A 213 11.04 -5.26 -0.62
C ALA A 213 9.72 -5.70 0.01
N ILE A 214 8.75 -6.15 -0.80
CA ILE A 214 7.47 -6.68 -0.30
C ILE A 214 7.68 -8.01 0.43
N SER A 215 8.44 -8.95 -0.13
CA SER A 215 8.65 -10.27 0.51
C SER A 215 9.54 -10.25 1.75
N GLN A 216 10.39 -9.24 1.91
CA GLN A 216 11.42 -9.21 2.95
C GLN A 216 11.21 -8.09 3.99
N HIS A 217 10.10 -7.36 3.98
CA HIS A 217 9.92 -6.21 4.88
C HIS A 217 9.85 -6.55 6.38
N HIS A 218 9.68 -7.82 6.75
CA HIS A 218 9.80 -8.27 8.14
C HIS A 218 11.19 -8.80 8.51
N GLN A 219 12.07 -8.96 7.53
CA GLN A 219 13.41 -9.47 7.77
C GLN A 219 14.29 -8.36 8.35
N GLN A 220 15.18 -8.75 9.27
CA GLN A 220 16.21 -7.83 9.73
C GLN A 220 17.19 -7.56 8.60
N ALA A 221 17.58 -6.29 8.44
CA ALA A 221 18.60 -5.93 7.47
C ALA A 221 19.92 -6.61 7.84
N GLU A 222 20.62 -7.16 6.85
CA GLU A 222 22.00 -7.61 7.05
C GLU A 222 22.89 -6.41 7.41
N ASP A 223 23.82 -6.61 8.35
CA ASP A 223 24.59 -5.55 9.00
C ASP A 223 25.16 -4.52 8.01
N GLY A 224 24.66 -3.29 8.09
CA GLY A 224 25.19 -2.12 7.38
C GLY A 224 24.70 -1.91 5.95
N GLN A 225 23.88 -2.80 5.37
CA GLN A 225 23.35 -2.61 4.02
C GLN A 225 21.98 -1.95 4.02
N VAL A 226 21.90 -0.73 3.48
CA VAL A 226 20.63 -0.04 3.26
C VAL A 226 20.03 -0.49 1.94
N THR A 227 18.94 -1.26 2.00
CA THR A 227 18.19 -1.80 0.85
C THR A 227 16.78 -1.22 0.80
N LEU A 228 16.07 -1.47 -0.30
CA LEU A 228 14.66 -1.09 -0.40
C LEU A 228 13.83 -1.81 0.67
N ALA A 229 14.09 -3.10 0.88
CA ALA A 229 13.45 -3.91 1.93
C ALA A 229 13.70 -3.34 3.32
N SER A 230 14.94 -2.98 3.66
CA SER A 230 15.28 -2.45 4.98
C SER A 230 14.59 -1.11 5.27
N VAL A 231 14.45 -0.25 4.26
CA VAL A 231 13.77 1.04 4.40
C VAL A 231 12.27 0.87 4.56
N VAL A 232 11.65 -0.04 3.81
CA VAL A 232 10.21 -0.38 3.99
C VAL A 232 9.98 -1.00 5.37
N ALA A 233 10.86 -1.90 5.81
CA ALA A 233 10.83 -2.51 7.14
C ALA A 233 10.91 -1.48 8.27
N GLU A 234 11.83 -0.50 8.14
CA GLU A 234 11.96 0.59 9.11
C GLU A 234 10.72 1.51 9.11
N ALA A 235 10.19 1.81 7.93
CA ALA A 235 8.98 2.62 7.79
C ALA A 235 7.74 1.94 8.41
N ASP A 236 7.57 0.64 8.18
CA ASP A 236 6.50 -0.17 8.78
C ASP A 236 6.59 -0.19 10.31
N ARG A 237 7.76 -0.54 10.86
CA ARG A 237 7.99 -0.51 12.32
C ARG A 237 7.70 0.87 12.92
N PHE A 238 8.12 1.94 12.25
CA PHE A 238 7.82 3.31 12.68
C PHE A 238 6.30 3.57 12.70
N CYS A 239 5.55 3.15 11.68
CA CYS A 239 4.11 3.33 11.64
C CYS A 239 3.41 2.54 12.76
N VAL A 240 3.78 1.27 12.95
CA VAL A 240 3.22 0.39 13.98
C VAL A 240 3.51 0.93 15.39
N SER A 241 4.75 1.38 15.66
CA SER A 241 5.13 1.93 16.97
C SER A 241 4.38 3.21 17.34
N HIS A 242 3.80 3.90 16.36
CA HIS A 242 2.99 5.10 16.53
C HIS A 242 1.48 4.84 16.35
N GLY A 243 1.04 3.59 16.45
CA GLY A 243 -0.38 3.22 16.44
C GLY A 243 -1.06 3.27 15.07
N ILE A 244 -0.30 3.42 13.98
CA ILE A 244 -0.82 3.32 12.61
C ILE A 244 -0.78 1.85 12.21
N LEU A 245 -1.80 1.09 12.60
CA LEU A 245 -1.83 -0.38 12.47
C LEU A 245 -2.21 -0.86 11.05
N PRO A 246 -1.67 -2.01 10.60
CA PRO A 246 -1.79 -2.54 9.23
C PRO A 246 -3.15 -3.22 8.96
N GLY A 247 -4.22 -2.45 9.08
CA GLY A 247 -5.57 -2.88 8.71
C GLY A 247 -6.39 -3.52 9.81
N TYR A 248 -5.98 -3.49 11.07
CA TYR A 248 -6.81 -3.91 12.19
C TYR A 248 -6.76 -2.91 13.34
N VAL A 249 -7.75 -2.98 14.21
CA VAL A 249 -7.86 -2.12 15.40
C VAL A 249 -7.79 -3.02 16.63
N VAL A 250 -6.92 -2.70 17.59
CA VAL A 250 -6.88 -3.41 18.88
C VAL A 250 -7.94 -2.78 19.80
N PRO A 251 -8.99 -3.52 20.22
CA PRO A 251 -9.98 -2.99 21.15
C PRO A 251 -9.32 -2.61 22.48
N GLY A 252 -9.47 -1.35 22.89
CA GLY A 252 -9.03 -0.91 24.22
C GLY A 252 -7.56 -0.53 24.38
N ALA A 253 -6.77 -0.40 23.30
CA ALA A 253 -5.48 0.30 23.39
C ALA A 253 -5.74 1.81 23.58
N PRO A 254 -5.47 2.40 24.76
CA PRO A 254 -5.60 3.83 24.95
C PRO A 254 -4.62 4.55 24.04
N GLY A 255 -5.00 5.74 23.58
CA GLY A 255 -4.15 6.60 22.78
C GLY A 255 -2.84 6.98 23.48
N THR A 256 -1.81 6.15 23.32
CA THR A 256 -0.42 6.53 23.56
C THR A 256 0.25 6.76 22.22
N LEU A 257 -0.16 7.85 21.55
CA LEU A 257 0.85 8.68 20.93
C LEU A 257 1.48 9.44 22.10
N ASP A 258 2.60 8.95 22.63
CA ASP A 258 3.53 9.85 23.32
C ASP A 258 3.81 11.02 22.37
N ALA A 259 3.82 12.25 22.92
CA ALA A 259 3.78 13.54 22.22
C ALA A 259 4.17 13.48 20.73
N PRO A 260 3.29 13.90 19.80
CA PRO A 260 3.43 13.54 18.39
C PRO A 260 4.76 14.03 17.84
N ASP A 261 5.65 13.08 17.50
CA ASP A 261 6.80 13.32 16.65
C ASP A 261 6.32 14.14 15.43
N GLY A 262 7.00 15.25 15.14
CA GLY A 262 6.68 16.11 14.00
C GLY A 262 6.69 15.33 12.67
N THR A 263 7.43 14.23 12.62
CA THR A 263 7.45 13.27 11.52
C THR A 263 6.11 12.55 11.38
N VAL A 264 5.57 11.97 12.46
CA VAL A 264 4.27 11.26 12.45
C VAL A 264 3.14 12.20 12.05
N THR A 265 3.13 13.42 12.61
CA THR A 265 2.11 14.43 12.27
C THR A 265 2.11 14.76 10.78
N ARG A 266 3.31 14.89 10.18
CA ARG A 266 3.46 15.16 8.75
C ARG A 266 2.93 14.00 7.91
N VAL A 267 3.31 12.77 8.25
CA VAL A 267 2.86 11.55 7.56
C VAL A 267 1.34 11.43 7.63
N LEU A 268 0.75 11.58 8.82
CA LEU A 268 -0.72 11.52 9.00
C LEU A 268 -1.44 12.59 8.17
N LYS A 269 -0.93 13.83 8.14
CA LYS A 269 -1.51 14.88 7.30
C LYS A 269 -1.48 14.52 5.81
N GLN A 270 -0.40 13.91 5.33
CA GLN A 270 -0.29 13.45 3.94
C GLN A 270 -1.26 12.30 3.66
N VAL A 271 -1.35 11.33 4.57
CA VAL A 271 -2.29 10.20 4.49
C VAL A 271 -3.73 10.70 4.48
N ASP A 272 -4.14 11.54 5.42
CA ASP A 272 -5.51 12.06 5.50
C ASP A 272 -5.88 12.86 4.25
N THR A 273 -4.95 13.68 3.76
CA THR A 273 -5.14 14.42 2.51
C THR A 273 -5.41 13.45 1.38
N LEU A 274 -4.57 12.42 1.21
CA LEU A 274 -4.67 11.49 0.10
C LEU A 274 -5.88 10.55 0.22
N MET A 275 -6.17 10.05 1.41
CA MET A 275 -7.34 9.20 1.69
C MET A 275 -8.64 9.95 1.44
N ALA A 276 -8.78 11.20 1.91
CA ALA A 276 -9.96 12.01 1.63
C ALA A 276 -10.21 12.21 0.11
N LEU A 277 -9.15 12.21 -0.69
CA LEU A 277 -9.22 12.36 -2.14
C LEU A 277 -9.56 11.04 -2.86
N ILE A 278 -9.19 9.91 -2.25
CA ILE A 278 -9.42 8.55 -2.75
C ILE A 278 -10.83 8.06 -2.40
N THR A 279 -11.31 8.27 -1.17
CA THR A 279 -12.48 7.58 -0.59
C THR A 279 -13.81 8.33 -0.71
N GLN A 280 -13.84 9.58 -1.17
CA GLN A 280 -15.07 10.37 -1.23
C GLN A 280 -15.59 10.56 -2.67
N GLU A 281 -16.85 10.15 -2.83
CA GLU A 281 -17.88 10.65 -3.76
C GLU A 281 -17.85 12.19 -3.91
N PRO A 282 -18.39 12.77 -5.00
CA PRO A 282 -18.40 14.22 -5.20
C PRO A 282 -18.92 14.92 -3.95
N ALA A 283 -18.21 15.98 -3.53
CA ALA A 283 -18.69 16.88 -2.49
C ALA A 283 -20.14 17.25 -2.81
N GLY A 284 -21.07 16.67 -2.05
CA GLY A 284 -22.49 16.88 -2.25
C GLY A 284 -22.76 18.37 -2.15
N VAL A 285 -23.18 18.95 -3.27
CA VAL A 285 -24.01 20.14 -3.23
C VAL A 285 -25.25 19.73 -2.45
N HIS A 286 -25.30 20.07 -1.17
CA HIS A 286 -26.56 20.10 -0.45
C HIS A 286 -27.38 21.22 -1.10
N LEU A 287 -28.25 20.85 -2.05
CA LEU A 287 -29.38 21.71 -2.40
C LEU A 287 -30.25 21.82 -1.15
N VAL A 288 -30.20 23.00 -0.55
CA VAL A 288 -31.16 23.42 0.46
C VAL A 288 -32.53 23.40 -0.22
N ALA A 289 -33.44 22.59 0.32
CA ALA A 289 -34.88 22.75 0.17
C ALA A 289 -35.47 22.83 1.57
#